data_AF-J9RNJ4-F1
#
_entry.id   AF-J9RNJ4-F1
#
_cell.length_a   1.000
_cell.length_b   1.000
_cell.length_c   1.000
_cell.angle_alpha   90.00
_cell.angle_beta   90.00
_cell.angle_gamma   90.00
#
_symmetry.space_group_name_H-M   'P 1'
#
loop_
_entity.id
_entity.type
_entity.pdbx_description
1 polymer ?
#
loop_
_entity_poly.entity_id
_entity_poly.type
_entity_poly.pdbx_seq_one_letter_code
_entity_poly.pdbx_strand_id
1 'polypeptide(L)'
;KLGVPYPFPAPHKEVVVVLAEWWKSDTEAVINEALKSGLAPNVSDAHTINGHPGAVSTCSSQGGFTLPVQSGKTYMLRLINAALNEELFFKIAGHKLTVVEVDAT
;
A
#
# COMPACT_ATOMS: atom_id res chain seq x y z
N LYS A 1 17.27 -6.81 13.75
CA LYS A 1 18.08 -7.49 14.81
C LYS A 1 17.72 -6.87 16.15
N LEU A 2 17.33 -7.68 17.15
CA LEU A 2 17.07 -7.14 18.48
C LEU A 2 18.36 -6.53 19.05
N GLY A 3 18.26 -5.31 19.61
CA GLY A 3 19.39 -4.61 20.24
C GLY A 3 20.35 -3.89 19.29
N VAL A 4 20.09 -3.85 17.97
CA VAL A 4 20.88 -3.05 17.03
C VAL A 4 20.12 -1.74 16.75
N PRO A 5 20.72 -0.56 17.01
CA PRO A 5 20.08 0.70 16.69
C PRO A 5 19.99 0.89 15.17
N TYR A 6 19.07 1.76 14.75
CA TYR A 6 18.98 2.15 13.35
C TYR A 6 20.28 2.84 12.88
N PRO A 7 20.73 2.61 11.63
CA PRO A 7 21.86 3.34 11.05
C PRO A 7 21.51 4.80 10.69
N PHE A 8 20.29 5.23 11.02
CA PHE A 8 19.74 6.58 10.85
C PHE A 8 19.04 7.01 12.15
N PRO A 9 18.74 8.31 12.34
CA PRO A 9 18.04 8.78 13.54
C PRO A 9 16.73 8.02 13.76
N ALA A 10 16.51 7.55 14.99
CA ALA A 10 15.32 6.77 15.33
C ALA A 10 14.04 7.54 14.95
N PRO A 11 13.12 6.92 14.20
CA PRO A 11 11.88 7.58 13.79
C PRO A 11 10.99 7.83 15.01
N HIS A 12 10.14 8.84 14.94
CA HIS A 12 9.14 9.11 15.97
C HIS A 12 8.09 7.99 16.04
N LYS A 13 7.70 7.47 14.87
CA LYS A 13 6.76 6.36 14.74
C LYS A 13 7.05 5.56 13.47
N GLU A 14 6.77 4.26 13.55
CA GLU A 14 6.81 3.33 12.43
C GLU A 14 5.39 2.93 12.04
N VAL A 15 5.12 2.83 10.74
CA VAL A 15 3.79 2.49 10.22
C VAL A 15 3.94 1.55 9.03
N VAL A 16 3.15 0.48 9.03
CA VAL A 16 3.04 -0.42 7.87
C VAL A 16 2.03 0.17 6.88
N VAL A 17 2.44 0.24 5.62
CA VAL A 17 1.64 0.73 4.51
C VAL A 17 1.58 -0.36 3.45
N VAL A 18 0.45 -1.04 3.37
CA VAL A 18 0.21 -2.11 2.40
C VAL A 18 -0.53 -1.54 1.21
N LEU A 19 0.07 -1.67 0.03
CA LEU A 19 -0.57 -1.40 -1.24
C LEU A 19 -1.18 -2.71 -1.75
N ALA A 20 -2.42 -2.70 -2.19
CA ALA A 20 -3.11 -3.91 -2.67
C ALA A 20 -4.17 -3.59 -3.71
N GLU A 21 -4.81 -4.62 -4.23
CA GLU A 21 -5.91 -4.55 -5.18
C GLU A 21 -7.22 -5.06 -4.57
N TRP A 22 -8.35 -4.58 -5.08
CA TRP A 22 -9.69 -4.95 -4.64
C TRP A 22 -10.60 -5.22 -5.84
N TRP A 23 -11.32 -6.35 -5.79
CA TRP A 23 -12.37 -6.70 -6.74
C TRP A 23 -13.73 -6.71 -6.03
N LYS A 24 -14.76 -6.22 -6.73
CA LYS A 24 -16.16 -6.39 -6.33
C LYS A 24 -16.61 -7.84 -6.55
N SER A 25 -16.07 -8.49 -7.56
CA SER A 25 -16.28 -9.91 -7.83
C SER A 25 -15.46 -10.77 -6.87
N ASP A 26 -15.89 -12.03 -6.69
CA ASP A 26 -15.08 -13.03 -5.98
C ASP A 26 -13.75 -13.25 -6.72
N THR A 27 -12.64 -13.08 -6.00
CA THR A 27 -11.27 -13.25 -6.51
C THR A 27 -11.03 -14.66 -7.05
N GLU A 28 -11.64 -15.69 -6.47
CA GLU A 28 -11.57 -17.05 -6.98
C GLU A 28 -12.31 -17.19 -8.31
N ALA A 29 -13.44 -16.50 -8.48
CA ALA A 29 -14.13 -16.50 -9.76
C ALA A 29 -13.29 -15.82 -10.85
N VAL A 30 -12.64 -14.69 -10.51
CA VAL A 30 -11.76 -13.95 -11.43
C VAL A 30 -10.60 -14.83 -11.94
N ILE A 31 -9.88 -15.52 -11.04
CA ILE A 31 -8.78 -16.38 -11.46
C ILE A 31 -9.27 -17.63 -12.19
N ASN A 32 -10.39 -18.22 -11.79
CA ASN A 32 -10.95 -19.40 -12.46
C ASN A 32 -11.40 -19.10 -13.90
N GLU A 33 -11.92 -17.90 -14.16
CA GLU A 33 -12.27 -17.45 -15.52
C GLU A 33 -11.02 -17.26 -16.38
N ALA A 34 -9.99 -16.61 -15.84
CA ALA A 34 -8.71 -16.41 -16.52
C ALA A 34 -8.08 -17.76 -16.91
N LEU A 35 -8.04 -18.72 -15.98
CA LEU A 35 -7.51 -20.07 -16.23
C LEU A 35 -8.28 -20.83 -17.30
N LYS A 36 -9.62 -20.70 -17.32
CA LYS A 36 -10.47 -21.38 -18.33
C LYS A 36 -10.36 -20.76 -19.71
N SER A 37 -10.26 -19.43 -19.78
CA SER A 37 -10.18 -18.69 -21.05
C SER A 37 -8.76 -18.64 -21.63
N GLY A 38 -7.74 -18.79 -20.79
CA GLY A 38 -6.34 -18.56 -21.15
C GLY A 38 -5.97 -17.08 -21.31
N LEU A 39 -6.89 -16.17 -20.94
CA LEU A 39 -6.68 -14.72 -20.98
C LEU A 39 -6.21 -14.19 -19.62
N ALA A 40 -5.78 -12.94 -19.60
CA ALA A 40 -5.41 -12.25 -18.36
C ALA A 40 -6.63 -12.10 -17.43
N PRO A 41 -6.43 -12.10 -16.09
CA PRO A 41 -7.48 -11.78 -15.13
C PRO A 41 -8.09 -10.40 -15.37
N ASN A 42 -9.34 -10.23 -14.94
CA ASN A 42 -9.99 -8.92 -14.97
C ASN A 42 -9.22 -7.92 -14.08
N VAL A 43 -9.10 -6.69 -14.57
CA VAL A 43 -8.50 -5.57 -13.82
C VAL A 43 -9.28 -5.35 -12.52
N SER A 44 -8.58 -4.99 -11.44
CA SER A 44 -9.18 -4.67 -10.15
C SER A 44 -10.11 -3.45 -10.24
N ASP A 45 -11.14 -3.45 -9.39
CA ASP A 45 -12.07 -2.33 -9.28
C ASP A 45 -11.44 -1.13 -8.54
N ALA A 46 -10.45 -1.39 -7.68
CA ALA A 46 -9.68 -0.35 -7.01
C ALA A 46 -8.32 -0.85 -6.51
N HIS A 47 -7.33 0.05 -6.51
CA HIS A 47 -6.16 -0.09 -5.63
C HIS A 47 -6.48 0.42 -4.24
N THR A 48 -5.82 -0.14 -3.23
CA THR A 48 -6.03 0.21 -1.83
C THR A 48 -4.73 0.52 -1.10
N ILE A 49 -4.83 1.37 -0.09
CA ILE A 49 -3.81 1.57 0.94
C ILE A 49 -4.38 1.08 2.26
N ASN A 50 -3.77 0.05 2.85
CA ASN A 50 -4.25 -0.61 4.07
C ASN A 50 -5.74 -1.02 3.98
N GLY A 51 -6.17 -1.53 2.82
CA GLY A 51 -7.55 -1.98 2.57
C GLY A 51 -8.56 -0.87 2.26
N HIS A 52 -8.13 0.40 2.23
CA HIS A 52 -8.99 1.53 1.87
C HIS A 52 -8.72 1.99 0.42
N PRO A 53 -9.74 2.05 -0.45
CA PRO A 53 -9.58 2.51 -1.84
C PRO A 53 -9.38 4.03 -1.96
N GLY A 54 -9.47 4.77 -0.85
CA GLY A 54 -9.44 6.23 -0.84
C GLY A 54 -10.79 6.84 -1.20
N ALA A 55 -10.78 8.09 -1.65
CA ALA A 55 -12.01 8.79 -2.02
C ALA A 55 -12.51 8.29 -3.38
N VAL A 56 -13.61 7.54 -3.37
CA VAL A 56 -14.29 7.07 -4.58
C VAL A 56 -15.44 8.03 -4.89
N SER A 57 -15.50 8.54 -6.13
CA SER A 57 -16.48 9.58 -6.54
C SER A 57 -17.95 9.18 -6.31
N THR A 58 -18.25 7.88 -6.35
CA THR A 58 -19.59 7.31 -6.17
C THR A 58 -19.86 6.81 -4.75
N CYS A 59 -18.86 6.85 -3.84
CA CYS A 59 -18.97 6.33 -2.48
C CYS A 59 -18.30 7.28 -1.48
N SER A 60 -19.02 8.34 -1.11
CA SER A 60 -18.52 9.40 -0.21
C SER A 60 -18.34 8.96 1.25
N SER A 61 -18.82 7.78 1.63
CA SER A 61 -18.80 7.26 3.00
C SER A 61 -17.53 6.49 3.38
N GLN A 62 -16.67 6.14 2.42
CA GLN A 62 -15.41 5.45 2.70
C GLN A 62 -14.24 6.44 2.63
N GLY A 63 -13.75 6.83 3.82
CA GLY A 63 -12.50 7.58 3.93
C GLY A 63 -11.29 6.73 3.54
N GLY A 64 -10.22 7.40 3.11
CA GLY A 64 -8.92 6.77 2.91
C GLY A 64 -8.19 6.49 4.22
N PHE A 65 -7.11 5.69 4.14
CA PHE A 65 -6.18 5.55 5.25
C PHE A 65 -5.59 6.91 5.64
N THR A 66 -5.62 7.23 6.94
CA THR A 66 -5.07 8.48 7.48
C THR A 66 -3.97 8.19 8.49
N LEU A 67 -2.85 8.92 8.37
CA LEU A 67 -1.76 8.90 9.33
C LEU A 67 -1.60 10.31 9.93
N PRO A 68 -2.02 10.55 11.18
CA PRO A 68 -1.77 11.83 11.83
C PRO A 68 -0.26 12.01 12.08
N VAL A 69 0.25 13.19 11.74
CA VAL A 69 1.67 13.55 11.89
C VAL A 69 1.82 14.85 12.68
N GLN A 70 2.95 14.97 13.36
CA GLN A 70 3.39 16.17 14.07
C GLN A 70 4.49 16.89 13.30
N SER A 71 4.45 18.22 13.27
CA SER A 71 5.46 19.03 12.61
C SER A 71 6.86 18.77 13.18
N GLY A 72 7.87 18.65 12.30
CA GLY A 72 9.26 18.40 12.67
C GLY A 72 9.58 16.97 13.12
N LYS A 73 8.62 16.04 13.08
CA LYS A 73 8.86 14.62 13.40
C LYS A 73 9.09 13.78 12.13
N THR A 74 9.94 12.77 12.25
CA THR A 74 10.23 11.80 11.18
C THR A 74 9.43 10.53 11.39
N TYR A 75 8.85 10.00 10.32
CA TYR A 75 8.05 8.77 10.32
C TYR A 75 8.69 7.75 9.39
N MET A 76 8.76 6.50 9.82
CA MET A 76 9.24 5.41 8.97
C MET A 76 8.04 4.65 8.41
N LEU A 77 7.94 4.63 7.09
CA LEU A 77 6.91 3.91 6.37
C LEU A 77 7.48 2.59 5.88
N ARG A 78 6.93 1.48 6.37
CA ARG A 78 7.24 0.14 5.90
C ARG A 78 6.28 -0.18 4.77
N LEU A 79 6.70 0.17 3.55
CA LEU A 79 5.89 0.02 2.35
C LEU A 79 5.95 -1.43 1.86
N ILE A 80 4.79 -2.02 1.61
CA ILE A 80 4.65 -3.39 1.11
C ILE A 80 3.76 -3.34 -0.12
N ASN A 81 4.25 -3.84 -1.26
CA ASN A 81 3.39 -4.09 -2.42
C ASN A 81 2.81 -5.51 -2.30
N ALA A 82 1.52 -5.59 -2.04
CA ALA A 82 0.71 -6.82 -2.03
C ALA A 82 -0.34 -6.83 -3.16
N ALA A 83 -0.17 -5.98 -4.18
CA ALA A 83 -0.91 -6.11 -5.44
C ALA A 83 -0.50 -7.41 -6.14
N LEU A 84 -1.43 -8.01 -6.89
CA LEU A 84 -1.22 -9.32 -7.49
C LEU A 84 -0.51 -9.23 -8.84
N ASN A 85 -0.78 -8.18 -9.62
CA ASN A 85 -0.33 -8.11 -11.01
C ASN A 85 0.39 -6.80 -11.40
N GLU A 86 0.56 -5.85 -10.48
CA GLU A 86 1.05 -4.51 -10.80
C GLU A 86 2.21 -4.01 -9.94
N GLU A 87 3.11 -3.26 -10.59
CA GLU A 87 4.08 -2.40 -9.93
C GLU A 87 3.44 -1.02 -9.68
N LEU A 88 3.56 -0.53 -8.45
CA LEU A 88 2.88 0.70 -8.04
C LEU A 88 3.86 1.83 -7.74
N PHE A 89 3.60 2.99 -8.34
CA PHE A 89 4.26 4.23 -7.92
C PHE A 89 3.61 4.77 -6.65
N PHE A 90 4.45 5.15 -5.67
CA PHE A 90 4.01 5.73 -4.41
C PHE A 90 4.59 7.12 -4.19
N LYS A 91 3.77 8.08 -3.76
CA LYS A 91 4.22 9.42 -3.37
C LYS A 91 3.37 10.01 -2.24
N ILE A 92 3.95 10.93 -1.48
CA ILE A 92 3.25 11.77 -0.51
C ILE A 92 3.40 13.23 -0.94
N ALA A 93 2.29 13.93 -1.18
CA ALA A 93 2.33 15.32 -1.61
C ALA A 93 3.06 16.20 -0.58
N GLY A 94 3.96 17.06 -1.04
CA GLY A 94 4.72 17.97 -0.20
C GLY A 94 5.81 17.32 0.68
N HIS A 95 6.06 16.02 0.55
CA HIS A 95 7.03 15.30 1.36
C HIS A 95 8.08 14.59 0.48
N LYS A 96 9.35 14.72 0.85
CA LYS A 96 10.44 13.92 0.28
C LYS A 96 10.54 12.60 1.04
N LEU A 97 10.71 11.51 0.31
CA LEU A 97 10.97 10.19 0.88
C LEU A 97 12.47 9.90 0.83
N THR A 98 13.01 9.37 1.92
CA THR A 98 14.38 8.85 1.98
C THR A 98 14.27 7.33 2.11
N VAL A 99 14.73 6.61 1.09
CA VAL A 99 14.77 5.14 1.13
C VAL A 99 15.97 4.73 1.99
N VAL A 100 15.73 3.87 2.98
CA VAL A 100 16.75 3.45 3.96
C VAL A 100 16.92 1.93 4.04
N GLU A 101 15.98 1.15 3.50
CA GLU A 101 15.95 -0.31 3.56
C GLU A 101 15.09 -0.83 2.41
N VAL A 102 15.44 -2.00 1.88
CA VAL A 102 14.60 -2.82 0.98
C VAL A 102 14.70 -4.26 1.44
N ASP A 103 13.57 -4.97 1.55
CA ASP A 103 13.49 -6.39 1.89
C ASP A 103 14.32 -6.82 3.11
N ALA A 104 14.38 -5.95 4.13
CA ALA A 104 15.17 -6.15 5.35
C ALA A 104 16.70 -6.30 5.12
N THR A 105 17.22 -5.67 4.06
CA THR A 105 18.65 -5.61 3.71
C THR A 105 19.23 -4.20 3.73
#